data_AF-A0A535T3I6-F1
#
_entry.id   AF-A0A535T3I6-F1
#
_cell.length_a   1.000
_cell.length_b   1.000
_cell.length_c   1.000
_cell.angle_alpha   90.00
_cell.angle_beta   90.00
_cell.angle_gamma   90.00
#
_symmetry.space_group_name_H-M   'P 1'
#
loop_
_entity.id
_entity.type
_entity.pdbx_description
1 polymer ?
#
loop_
_entity_poly.entity_id
_entity_poly.type
_entity_poly.pdbx_seq_one_letter_code
_entity_poly.pdbx_strand_id
1 'polypeptide(L)'
;MTYRYEVTGVRTTAAAALELGAGVCQDYAHVMLALCRTCGLPSRYVSGHLLGQGGTHAWVEVILPTNDGSGDAIAHAFDPTHASRGGLGYVTVAVG
;
A
#
# COMPACT_ATOMS: atom_id res chain seq x y z
N MET A 1 10.15 -6.99 6.19
CA MET A 1 11.06 -6.61 5.09
C MET A 1 11.93 -5.45 5.54
N THR A 2 13.09 -5.24 4.91
CA THR A 2 13.99 -4.10 5.12
C THR A 2 13.91 -3.12 3.94
N TYR A 3 13.77 -1.84 4.22
CA TYR A 3 13.71 -0.81 3.18
C TYR A 3 15.08 -0.62 2.53
N ARG A 4 15.20 -0.85 1.22
CA ARG A 4 16.46 -0.77 0.49
C ARG A 4 16.22 -0.44 -0.99
N TYR A 5 16.97 0.54 -1.49
CA TYR A 5 16.99 0.90 -2.91
C TYR A 5 17.78 -0.12 -3.74
N GLU A 6 17.52 -0.13 -5.06
CA GLU A 6 18.27 -0.87 -6.08
C GLU A 6 18.28 -2.41 -5.96
N VAL A 7 17.45 -2.99 -5.08
CA VAL A 7 17.31 -4.46 -4.96
C VAL A 7 16.08 -5.03 -5.66
N THR A 8 15.17 -4.15 -6.10
CA THR A 8 13.94 -4.50 -6.81
C THR A 8 13.72 -3.55 -7.99
N GLY A 9 12.76 -3.86 -8.86
CA GLY A 9 12.37 -3.01 -9.98
C GLY A 9 10.91 -3.21 -10.37
N VAL A 10 10.48 -2.56 -11.46
CA VAL A 10 9.07 -2.56 -11.91
C VAL A 10 8.50 -3.94 -12.26
N ARG A 11 9.36 -4.96 -12.43
CA ARG A 11 8.97 -6.35 -12.71
C ARG A 11 8.99 -7.24 -11.47
N THR A 12 9.45 -6.74 -10.33
CA THR A 12 9.47 -7.52 -9.08
C THR A 12 8.04 -7.79 -8.61
N THR A 13 7.74 -9.06 -8.36
CA THR A 13 6.43 -9.48 -7.85
C THR A 13 6.38 -9.39 -6.33
N ALA A 14 5.17 -9.34 -5.75
CA ALA A 14 4.98 -9.38 -4.31
C ALA A 14 5.65 -10.61 -3.66
N ALA A 15 5.51 -11.78 -4.27
CA ALA A 15 6.12 -13.02 -3.78
C ALA A 15 7.66 -12.93 -3.78
N ALA A 16 8.26 -12.44 -4.87
CA ALA A 16 9.71 -12.28 -4.98
C ALA A 16 10.25 -11.27 -3.96
N ALA A 17 9.56 -10.14 -3.76
CA ALA A 17 9.96 -9.15 -2.76
C ALA A 17 9.84 -9.69 -1.33
N LEU A 18 8.78 -10.45 -1.04
CA LEU A 18 8.60 -11.08 0.27
C LEU A 18 9.70 -12.11 0.56
N GLU A 19 10.04 -12.94 -0.42
CA GLU A 19 11.13 -13.93 -0.32
C GLU A 19 12.49 -13.25 -0.13
N LEU A 20 12.77 -12.19 -0.90
CA LEU A 20 13.98 -11.37 -0.77
C LEU A 20 14.07 -10.70 0.61
N GLY A 21 12.94 -10.41 1.22
CA GLY A 21 12.87 -9.73 2.52
C GLY A 21 13.30 -8.27 2.47
N ALA A 22 13.46 -7.66 1.29
CA ALA A 22 13.86 -6.26 1.11
C ALA A 22 13.24 -5.64 -0.14
N GLY A 23 13.08 -4.31 -0.14
CA GLY A 23 12.50 -3.57 -1.27
C GLY A 23 12.20 -2.11 -0.90
N VAL A 24 11.45 -1.43 -1.76
CA VAL A 24 10.98 -0.04 -1.56
C VAL A 24 9.48 0.01 -1.32
N CYS A 25 8.90 1.21 -1.15
CA CYS A 25 7.48 1.39 -0.79
C CYS A 25 6.50 0.63 -1.72
N GLN A 26 6.82 0.58 -3.02
CA GLN A 26 6.08 -0.23 -4.01
C GLN A 26 6.00 -1.71 -3.60
N ASP A 27 7.10 -2.30 -3.17
CA ASP A 27 7.17 -3.73 -2.83
C ASP A 27 6.37 -4.02 -1.57
N TYR A 28 6.49 -3.17 -0.55
CA TYR A 28 5.69 -3.27 0.66
C TYR A 28 4.19 -3.17 0.36
N ALA A 29 3.79 -2.21 -0.48
CA ALA A 29 2.42 -2.04 -0.91
C ALA A 29 1.91 -3.25 -1.71
N HIS A 30 2.71 -3.79 -2.64
CA HIS A 30 2.33 -5.01 -3.38
C HIS A 30 2.19 -6.24 -2.47
N VAL A 31 3.06 -6.42 -1.48
CA VAL A 31 2.96 -7.52 -0.51
C VAL A 31 1.69 -7.39 0.32
N MET A 32 1.41 -6.21 0.88
CA MET A 32 0.18 -6.01 1.65
C MET A 32 -1.07 -6.17 0.78
N LEU A 33 -1.07 -5.65 -0.45
CA LEU A 33 -2.17 -5.79 -1.39
C LEU A 33 -2.45 -7.26 -1.74
N ALA A 34 -1.39 -8.06 -1.97
CA ALA A 34 -1.52 -9.48 -2.22
C ALA A 34 -2.16 -10.20 -1.01
N LEU A 35 -1.70 -9.90 0.21
CA LEU A 35 -2.27 -10.46 1.44
C LEU A 35 -3.74 -10.10 1.61
N CYS A 36 -4.11 -8.83 1.42
CA CYS A 36 -5.51 -8.39 1.49
C CYS A 36 -6.38 -9.16 0.49
N ARG A 37 -5.94 -9.27 -0.77
CA ARG A 37 -6.66 -10.02 -1.81
C ARG A 37 -6.78 -11.51 -1.49
N THR A 38 -5.74 -12.13 -0.93
CA THR A 38 -5.79 -13.54 -0.47
C THR A 38 -6.79 -13.72 0.68
N CYS A 39 -6.95 -12.73 1.56
CA CYS A 39 -7.95 -12.74 2.63
C CYS A 39 -9.36 -12.37 2.15
N GLY A 40 -9.58 -12.15 0.85
CA GLY A 40 -10.88 -11.74 0.31
C GLY A 40 -11.25 -10.29 0.63
N LEU A 41 -10.29 -9.45 1.04
CA LEU A 41 -10.52 -8.05 1.33
C LEU A 41 -10.36 -7.21 0.05
N PRO A 42 -11.41 -6.47 -0.37
CA PRO A 42 -11.29 -5.55 -1.49
C PRO A 42 -10.26 -4.47 -1.17
N SER A 43 -9.28 -4.31 -2.07
CA SER A 43 -8.14 -3.45 -1.83
C SER A 43 -7.52 -2.96 -3.13
N ARG A 44 -6.95 -1.76 -3.09
CA ARG A 44 -6.29 -1.11 -4.24
C ARG A 44 -4.93 -0.56 -3.85
N TYR A 45 -4.00 -0.62 -4.80
CA TYR A 45 -2.72 0.06 -4.73
C TYR A 45 -2.95 1.56 -4.85
N VAL A 46 -2.14 2.35 -4.15
CA VAL A 46 -2.14 3.80 -4.26
C VAL A 46 -0.73 4.30 -4.53
N SER A 47 -0.60 5.18 -5.53
CA SER A 47 0.61 5.93 -5.81
C SER A 47 0.34 7.41 -5.55
N GLY A 48 1.27 8.08 -4.89
CA GLY A 48 1.13 9.50 -4.59
C GLY A 48 2.36 10.09 -3.93
N HIS A 49 2.13 11.05 -3.03
CA HIS A 49 3.19 11.72 -2.28
C HIS A 49 2.91 11.67 -0.79
N LEU A 50 3.97 11.47 0.00
CA LEU A 50 3.96 11.68 1.44
C LEU A 50 4.68 12.99 1.76
N LEU A 51 3.96 13.96 2.34
CA LEU A 51 4.52 15.26 2.67
C LEU A 51 5.73 15.12 3.60
N GLY A 52 6.83 15.78 3.24
CA GLY A 52 8.08 15.77 4.01
C GLY A 52 9.05 14.63 3.68
N GLN A 53 8.64 13.61 2.91
CA GLN A 53 9.53 12.50 2.54
C GLN A 53 10.36 12.80 1.28
N GLY A 54 9.81 13.60 0.36
CA GLY A 54 10.40 13.85 -0.96
C GLY A 54 10.22 12.66 -1.91
N GLY A 55 9.89 12.93 -3.17
CA GLY A 55 9.63 11.88 -4.16
C GLY A 55 8.22 11.28 -4.10
N THR A 56 8.04 10.15 -4.79
CA THR A 56 6.77 9.39 -4.82
C THR A 56 6.73 8.37 -3.69
N HIS A 57 5.52 8.07 -3.24
CA HIS A 57 5.26 7.07 -2.21
C HIS A 57 4.11 6.15 -2.62
N ALA A 58 4.11 4.94 -2.07
CA ALA A 58 3.11 3.93 -2.37
C ALA A 58 2.56 3.28 -1.09
N TRP A 59 1.26 3.05 -1.09
CA TRP A 59 0.54 2.44 0.03
C TRP A 59 -0.67 1.64 -0.47
N VAL A 60 -1.44 1.07 0.45
CA VAL A 60 -2.64 0.27 0.14
C VAL A 60 -3.86 0.90 0.76
N GLU A 61 -4.96 0.91 0.03
CA GLU A 61 -6.28 1.18 0.58
C GLU A 61 -7.11 -0.09 0.63
N VAL A 62 -7.68 -0.38 1.81
CA VAL A 62 -8.61 -1.49 2.02
C VAL A 62 -10.02 -0.93 2.13
N ILE A 63 -10.94 -1.46 1.34
CA ILE A 63 -12.32 -0.97 1.23
C ILE A 63 -13.17 -1.78 2.20
N LEU A 64 -13.69 -1.12 3.24
CA LEU A 64 -14.49 -1.74 4.29
C LEU A 64 -15.90 -1.11 4.32
N PRO A 65 -16.96 -1.90 4.57
CA PRO A 65 -18.31 -1.37 4.69
C PRO A 65 -18.42 -0.44 5.91
N THR A 66 -19.31 0.55 5.81
CA THR A 66 -19.73 1.35 6.97
C THR A 66 -20.71 0.54 7.83
N ASN A 67 -20.66 0.77 9.15
CA ASN A 67 -21.58 0.13 10.11
C ASN A 67 -22.77 1.04 10.46
N ASP A 68 -23.05 2.06 9.66
CA ASP A 68 -24.11 3.05 9.88
C ASP A 68 -25.43 2.71 9.16
N GLY A 69 -25.47 1.57 8.47
CA GLY A 69 -26.66 1.08 7.76
C GLY A 69 -26.90 1.74 6.41
N SER A 70 -26.00 2.60 5.92
CA SER A 70 -26.14 3.22 4.59
C SER A 70 -25.85 2.24 3.43
N GLY A 71 -25.07 1.20 3.71
CA GLY A 71 -24.54 0.30 2.69
C GLY A 71 -23.30 0.87 1.95
N ASP A 72 -22.77 1.99 2.43
CA ASP A 72 -21.56 2.59 1.86
C ASP A 72 -20.29 1.82 2.27
N ALA A 73 -19.17 2.17 1.64
CA ALA A 73 -17.86 1.66 2.00
C ALA A 73 -16.82 2.78 2.04
N ILE A 74 -15.84 2.63 2.93
CA ILE A 74 -14.75 3.58 3.13
C ILE A 74 -13.43 2.92 2.73
N ALA A 75 -12.62 3.65 1.96
CA ALA A 75 -11.24 3.28 1.69
C ALA A 75 -10.36 3.67 2.88
N HIS A 76 -9.85 2.68 3.60
CA HIS A 76 -8.91 2.88 4.70
C HIS A 76 -7.48 2.75 4.20
N ALA A 77 -6.70 3.83 4.29
CA ALA A 77 -5.31 3.86 3.88
C ALA A 77 -4.38 3.23 4.94
N PHE A 78 -3.52 2.33 4.49
CA PHE A 78 -2.49 1.66 5.26
C PHE A 78 -1.14 1.78 4.56
N ASP A 79 -0.15 2.24 5.30
CA ASP A 79 1.22 2.34 4.83
C ASP A 79 2.09 1.23 5.47
N PRO A 80 2.33 0.13 4.74
CA PRO A 80 3.16 -0.96 5.22
C PRO A 80 4.65 -0.59 5.35
N THR A 81 5.11 0.48 4.69
CA THR A 81 6.50 0.95 4.76
C THR A 81 6.80 1.56 6.12
N HIS A 82 5.85 2.36 6.65
CA HIS A 82 5.99 3.07 7.93
C HIS A 82 5.21 2.43 9.08
N ALA A 83 4.57 1.27 8.85
CA ALA A 83 3.69 0.59 9.81
C ALA A 83 2.61 1.54 10.40
N SER A 84 2.04 2.40 9.55
CA SER A 84 1.11 3.44 9.96
C SER A 84 -0.19 3.41 9.15
N ARG A 85 -1.22 4.12 9.64
CA ARG A 85 -2.38 4.47 8.81
C ARG A 85 -2.09 5.72 8.00
N GLY A 86 -2.74 5.83 6.84
CA GLY A 86 -2.75 7.08 6.08
C GLY A 86 -3.40 8.21 6.87
N GLY A 87 -3.11 9.44 6.44
CA GLY A 87 -3.62 10.66 7.05
C GLY A 87 -3.49 11.82 6.08
N LEU A 88 -3.69 13.05 6.58
CA LEU A 88 -3.69 14.25 5.73
C LEU A 88 -2.36 14.53 5.00
N GLY A 89 -1.27 13.88 5.40
CA GLY A 89 0.02 13.96 4.71
C GLY A 89 0.15 13.09 3.45
N TYR A 90 -0.84 12.24 3.17
CA TYR A 90 -0.84 11.34 2.02
C TYR A 90 -1.68 11.96 0.90
N VAL A 91 -1.02 12.36 -0.18
CA VAL A 91 -1.65 13.00 -1.33
C VAL A 91 -1.72 11.99 -2.47
N THR A 92 -2.93 11.48 -2.74
CA THR A 92 -3.18 10.49 -3.79
C THR A 92 -3.02 11.09 -5.18
N VAL A 93 -2.28 10.39 -6.05
CA VAL A 93 -2.16 10.71 -7.49
C VAL A 93 -2.92 9.70 -8.33
N ALA A 94 -2.76 8.40 -8.04
CA ALA A 94 -3.41 7.32 -8.78
C ALA A 94 -3.74 6.12 -7.88
N VAL A 95 -4.74 5.34 -8.28
CA VAL A 95 -5.15 4.09 -7.64
C VAL A 95 -5.36 2.98 -8.68
N GLY A 96 -5.13 1.71 -8.32
CA GLY A 96 -5.28 0.56 -9.23
C GLY A 96 -5.18 -0.82 -8.58
#